data_AF-A0A958QTJ9-F1
#
_entry.id   AF-A0A958QTJ9-F1
#
_cell.length_a   1.000
_cell.length_b   1.000
_cell.length_c   1.000
_cell.angle_alpha   90.00
_cell.angle_beta   90.00
_cell.angle_gamma   90.00
#
_symmetry.space_group_name_H-M   'P 1'
#
loop_
_entity.id
_entity.type
_entity.pdbx_description
1 polymer ?
#
loop_
_entity_poly.entity_id
_entity_poly.type
_entity_poly.pdbx_seq_one_letter_code
_entity_poly.pdbx_strand_id
1 'polypeptide(L)' 'SIVIFGHTHVYQYRQFERNKEYFNSGTWTEVTSLEIASLGRLTKLTYVLLEYEEGQERPRGRLKEWHGYHRIEEDVAIS' A
#
# COMPACT_ATOMS: atom_id res chain seq x y z
N SER A 1 -2.76 -15.29 -11.86
CA SER A 1 -3.94 -14.82 -11.13
C SER A 1 -3.49 -13.89 -10.04
N ILE A 2 -4.10 -12.70 -10.00
CA ILE A 2 -3.95 -11.76 -8.89
C ILE A 2 -5.18 -11.91 -8.01
N VAL A 3 -4.99 -12.03 -6.70
CA VAL A 3 -6.09 -12.02 -5.72
C VAL A 3 -5.86 -10.86 -4.76
N ILE A 4 -6.88 -10.01 -4.61
CA ILE A 4 -6.82 -8.83 -3.77
C ILE A 4 -7.85 -8.98 -2.65
N PHE A 5 -7.39 -8.85 -1.42
CA PHE A 5 -8.21 -8.75 -0.23
C PHE A 5 -8.05 -7.37 0.42
N GLY A 6 -8.95 -7.08 1.35
CA GLY A 6 -8.83 -5.96 2.28
C GLY A 6 -9.30 -6.40 3.66
N HIS A 7 -9.80 -5.45 4.45
CA HIS A 7 -10.44 -5.65 5.77
C HIS A 7 -9.50 -5.99 6.93
N THR A 8 -8.41 -6.72 6.71
CA THR A 8 -7.39 -6.85 7.76
C THR A 8 -6.64 -5.52 7.88
N HIS A 9 -6.37 -5.06 9.10
CA HIS A 9 -5.63 -3.81 9.34
C HIS A 9 -4.20 -3.80 8.78
N VAL A 10 -3.66 -4.96 8.43
CA VAL A 10 -2.29 -5.13 7.95
C VAL A 10 -2.27 -5.24 6.42
N TYR A 11 -1.54 -4.35 5.76
CA TYR A 11 -1.26 -4.44 4.33
C TYR A 11 -0.23 -5.53 4.05
N GLN A 12 -0.35 -6.24 2.92
CA GLN A 12 0.55 -7.33 2.61
C GLN A 12 0.68 -7.56 1.09
N TYR A 13 1.87 -7.92 0.66
CA TYR A 13 2.13 -8.48 -0.66
C TYR A 13 2.80 -9.84 -0.52
N ARG A 14 2.37 -10.80 -1.33
CA ARG A 14 3.03 -12.11 -1.43
C ARG A 14 2.93 -12.68 -2.83
N GLN A 15 4.06 -13.11 -3.38
CA GLN A 15 4.11 -13.95 -4.57
C GLN A 15 4.14 -15.42 -4.16
N PHE A 16 3.16 -16.19 -4.61
CA PHE A 16 3.06 -17.62 -4.29
C PHE A 16 3.78 -18.49 -5.33
N GLU A 17 3.59 -18.17 -6.61
CA GLU A 17 4.23 -18.83 -7.74
C GLU A 17 4.36 -17.82 -8.89
N ARG A 18 4.96 -18.27 -10.01
CA ARG A 18 4.99 -17.47 -11.23
C ARG A 18 3.58 -17.04 -11.62
N ASN A 19 3.39 -15.73 -11.75
CA ASN A 19 2.10 -15.10 -12.07
C ASN A 19 0.97 -15.42 -11.08
N LYS A 20 1.27 -15.80 -9.83
CA LYS A 20 0.27 -15.95 -8.75
C LYS A 20 0.62 -15.02 -7.61
N GLU A 21 -0.15 -13.95 -7.50
CA GLU A 21 0.12 -12.86 -6.57
C GLU A 21 -1.07 -12.62 -5.66
N TYR A 22 -0.76 -12.31 -4.42
CA TYR A 22 -1.71 -11.94 -3.39
C TYR A 22 -1.38 -10.54 -2.89
N PHE A 23 -2.43 -9.73 -2.80
CA PHE A 23 -2.39 -8.41 -2.20
C PHE A 23 -3.42 -8.33 -1.08
N ASN A 24 -3.04 -7.63 -0.02
CA ASN A 24 -3.96 -7.12 0.97
C ASN A 24 -3.75 -5.61 1.07
N SER A 25 -4.77 -4.84 0.74
CA SER A 25 -4.68 -3.38 0.76
C SER A 25 -4.66 -2.82 2.18
N GLY A 26 -4.92 -3.63 3.21
CA GLY A 26 -5.11 -3.11 4.56
C GLY A 26 -6.44 -2.37 4.73
N THR A 27 -6.49 -1.52 5.76
CA THR A 27 -7.56 -0.53 5.98
C THR A 27 -6.96 0.85 6.14
N TRP A 28 -7.69 1.90 5.76
CA TRP A 28 -7.29 3.30 6.02
C TRP A 28 -7.70 3.76 7.43
N THR A 29 -7.62 2.85 8.38
CA THR A 29 -7.91 3.13 9.79
C THR A 29 -6.61 3.14 10.57
N GLU A 30 -6.56 3.90 11.66
CA GLU A 30 -5.39 3.91 12.54
C GLU A 30 -5.11 2.50 13.05
N VAL A 31 -3.88 2.04 12.84
CA VAL A 31 -3.38 0.80 13.43
C VAL A 31 -2.40 1.19 14.53
N THR A 32 -2.66 0.71 15.75
CA THR A 32 -1.68 0.84 16.84
C THR A 32 -0.68 -0.30 16.69
N SER A 33 0.57 0.03 16.36
CA SER A 33 1.64 -0.97 16.41
C SER A 33 2.15 -1.11 17.84
N LEU A 34 2.31 -2.37 18.28
CA LEU A 34 2.91 -2.73 19.56
C LEU A 34 4.36 -3.20 19.42
N GLU A 35 4.91 -3.22 18.20
CA GLU A 35 6.31 -3.55 17.99
C GLU A 35 7.20 -2.43 18.53
N ILE A 36 8.23 -2.77 19.31
CA ILE A 36 9.13 -1.80 19.97
C ILE A 36 9.76 -0.82 18.96
N ALA A 37 10.02 -1.28 17.73
CA ALA A 37 10.62 -0.46 16.67
C ALA A 37 9.63 0.51 16.00
N SER A 38 8.31 0.30 16.15
CA SER A 38 7.27 1.09 15.51
C SER A 38 6.16 1.50 16.49
N LEU A 39 6.48 1.51 17.79
CA LEU A 39 5.55 1.75 18.88
C LEU A 39 4.87 3.13 18.70
N GLY A 40 3.59 3.12 18.31
CA GLY A 40 2.88 4.34 17.93
C GLY A 40 1.68 4.08 17.02
N ARG A 41 0.97 5.16 16.65
CA ARG A 41 -0.12 5.13 15.67
C ARG A 41 0.47 5.24 14.27
N LEU A 42 0.19 4.26 13.41
CA LEU A 42 0.56 4.27 12.01
C LEU A 42 -0.73 4.26 11.17
N THR A 43 -0.92 5.30 10.36
CA THR A 43 -1.95 5.33 9.32
C THR A 43 -1.26 5.33 7.98
N LYS A 44 -1.28 4.19 7.28
CA LYS A 44 -0.81 4.10 5.91
C LYS A 44 -2.01 4.02 4.97
N LEU A 45 -2.08 4.96 4.03
CA LEU A 45 -3.17 5.02 3.05
C LEU A 45 -2.81 4.13 1.86
N THR A 46 -2.87 2.82 2.07
CA THR A 46 -2.43 1.83 1.08
C THR A 46 -3.51 1.48 0.05
N TYR A 47 -3.10 1.19 -1.19
CA TYR A 47 -3.97 0.78 -2.28
C TYR A 47 -3.25 -0.18 -3.24
N VAL A 48 -4.01 -0.95 -4.02
CA VAL A 48 -3.45 -1.81 -5.07
C VAL A 48 -3.67 -1.14 -6.43
N LEU A 49 -2.59 -0.84 -7.13
CA LEU A 49 -2.60 -0.37 -8.51
C LEU A 49 -2.57 -1.58 -9.45
N LEU A 50 -3.55 -1.66 -10.36
CA LEU A 50 -3.55 -2.62 -11.47
C LEU A 50 -3.29 -1.87 -12.77
N GLU A 51 -2.25 -2.27 -13.49
CA GLU A 51 -1.88 -1.71 -14.79
C GLU A 51 -2.09 -2.73 -15.90
N TYR A 52 -2.82 -2.33 -16.94
CA TYR A 52 -3.05 -3.13 -18.13
C TYR A 52 -2.19 -2.57 -19.25
N GLU A 53 -1.04 -3.20 -19.47
CA GLU A 53 -0.11 -2.82 -20.54
C GLU A 53 -0.54 -3.44 -21.88
N GLU A 54 -0.39 -2.69 -22.96
CA GLU A 54 -0.71 -3.18 -24.31
C GLU A 54 0.18 -4.38 -24.67
N GLY A 55 -0.43 -5.44 -25.21
CA GLY A 55 0.27 -6.68 -25.54
C GLY A 55 0.51 -7.63 -24.36
N GLN A 56 0.12 -7.28 -23.14
CA GLN A 56 0.15 -8.20 -22.00
C GLN A 56 -1.21 -8.87 -21.76
N GLU A 57 -1.19 -10.18 -21.55
CA GLU A 57 -2.39 -10.97 -21.27
C GLU A 57 -2.93 -10.75 -19.83
N ARG A 58 -2.09 -10.22 -18.93
CA ARG A 58 -2.42 -10.09 -17.50
C ARG A 58 -2.04 -8.70 -17.00
N PRO A 59 -2.84 -8.11 -16.10
CA PRO A 59 -2.46 -6.85 -15.47
C PRO A 59 -1.28 -7.04 -14.52
N ARG A 60 -0.51 -5.97 -14.32
CA ARG A 60 0.54 -5.89 -13.31
C ARG A 60 -0.02 -5.26 -12.04
N GLY A 61 0.09 -5.96 -10.91
CA GLY A 61 -0.32 -5.47 -9.60
C GLY A 61 0.82 -4.83 -8.81
N ARG A 62 0.55 -3.72 -8.12
CA ARG A 62 1.50 -3.06 -7.20
C ARG A 62 0.79 -2.56 -5.94
N LEU A 63 1.28 -2.94 -4.77
CA LEU A 63 0.84 -2.35 -3.50
C LEU A 63 1.54 -1.00 -3.31
N LYS A 64 0.78 0.08 -3.15
CA LYS A 64 1.28 1.44 -3.04
C LYS A 64 0.73 2.13 -1.81
N GLU A 65 1.39 3.20 -1.40
CA GLU A 65 0.98 4.11 -0.33
C GLU A 65 0.68 5.49 -0.93
N TRP A 66 -0.45 6.08 -0.55
CA TRP A 66 -0.86 7.42 -0.95
C TRP A 66 -0.35 8.45 0.07
N HIS A 67 0.47 9.39 -0.40
CA HIS A 67 1.06 10.44 0.43
C HIS A 67 0.36 11.80 0.33
N GLY A 68 -0.83 11.85 -0.26
CA GLY A 68 -1.52 13.12 -0.51
C GLY A 68 -1.05 13.80 -1.80
N TYR A 69 -1.35 15.10 -1.89
CA TYR A 69 -0.92 15.93 -3.00
C TYR A 69 0.56 16.31 -2.82
N HIS A 70 1.33 16.19 -3.90
CA HIS A 70 2.70 16.65 -3.90
C HIS A 70 2.73 18.18 -3.67
N ARG A 71 3.36 18.62 -2.59
CA ARG A 71 3.71 20.02 -2.36
C ARG A 71 5.17 20.22 -2.74
N ILE A 72 5.42 21.14 -3.67
CA ILE A 72 6.77 21.45 -4.17
C ILE A 72 7.46 22.45 -3.24
N GLU A 73 6.68 23.19 -2.45
CA GLU A 73 7.13 24.25 -1.55
C GLU A 73 6.55 24.03 -0.15
N GLU A 74 7.34 24.32 0.88
CA GLU A 74 6.96 24.27 2.28
C GLU A 74 7.45 25.55 2.97
N ASP A 75 6.63 26.12 3.85
CA ASP A 75 7.03 27.28 4.66
C ASP A 75 8.11 26.87 5.67
N VAL A 76 9.19 27.63 5.74
CA VAL A 76 10.21 27.43 6.77
C VAL A 76 9.64 27.86 8.11
N ALA A 77 9.55 26.93 9.06
CA ALA A 77 9.25 27.27 10.44
C ALA A 77 10.41 28.09 11.02
N ILE A 78 10.22 29.40 11.18
CA ILE A 78 11.18 30.28 11.86
C ILE A 78 10.79 30.31 13.34
N SER A 79 11.68 29.79 14.20
CA SER A 79 11.61 29.91 15.66
C SER A 79 12.27 31.18 16.16
#